data_AF-A0AA93HL29-F1
#
_entry.id   AF-A0AA93HL29-F1
#
_cell.length_a   1.000
_cell.length_b   1.000
_cell.length_c   1.000
_cell.angle_alpha   90.00
_cell.angle_beta   90.00
_cell.angle_gamma   90.00
#
_symmetry.space_group_name_H-M   'P 1'
#
loop_
_entity.id
_entity.type
_entity.pdbx_description
1 polymer ?
#
loop_
_entity_poly.entity_id
_entity_poly.type
_entity_poly.pdbx_seq_one_letter_code
_entity_poly.pdbx_strand_id
1 'polypeptide(L)' 'MSARDGLSAGDRVLFLGLGPKGQHGDVLRLMGRSFACVRFATGRPVLTRRADLHPIPRRPAAMW' A
#
# COMPACT_ATOMS: atom_id res chain seq x y z
N MET A 1 -0.55 -18.54 6.93
CA MET A 1 -0.66 -17.76 5.67
C MET A 1 -0.39 -16.30 6.02
N SER A 2 0.82 -15.80 5.73
CA SER A 2 1.25 -14.44 6.10
C SER A 2 0.68 -13.44 5.08
N ALA A 3 0.13 -12.32 5.53
CA ALA A 3 -0.58 -11.29 4.74
C ALA A 3 0.25 -10.58 3.64
N ARG A 4 1.41 -11.12 3.26
CA ARG A 4 2.36 -10.49 2.31
C ARG A 4 1.90 -10.53 0.85
N ASP A 5 0.93 -11.38 0.50
CA ASP A 5 0.34 -11.44 -0.86
C ASP A 5 -0.90 -10.55 -1.05
N GLY A 6 -1.45 -9.96 0.02
CA GLY A 6 -2.78 -9.34 0.05
C GLY A 6 -2.85 -7.86 -0.31
N LEU A 7 -2.02 -7.39 -1.24
CA LEU A 7 -2.11 -6.02 -1.77
C LEU A 7 -2.84 -6.06 -3.11
N SER A 8 -3.83 -5.18 -3.25
CA SER A 8 -4.61 -4.94 -4.46
C SER A 8 -4.54 -3.48 -4.88
N ALA A 9 -4.86 -3.21 -6.15
CA ALA A 9 -5.10 -1.84 -6.59
C ALA A 9 -6.27 -1.23 -5.79
N GLY A 10 -6.13 0.02 -5.37
CA GLY A 10 -7.07 0.74 -4.53
C GLY A 10 -6.91 0.47 -3.02
N ASP A 11 -5.95 -0.36 -2.60
CA ASP A 11 -5.68 -0.56 -1.18
C ASP A 11 -4.90 0.63 -0.60
N ARG A 12 -5.20 0.96 0.66
CA ARG A 12 -4.40 1.90 1.44
C ARG A 12 -3.21 1.17 2.03
N VAL A 13 -2.06 1.85 2.00
CA VAL A 13 -0.80 1.32 2.50
C VAL A 13 -0.06 2.37 3.31
N LEU A 14 0.78 1.89 4.23
CA LEU A 14 1.79 2.69 4.89
C LEU A 14 3.15 2.32 4.30
N PHE A 15 3.81 3.29 3.66
CA PHE A 15 5.17 3.13 3.16
C PHE A 15 6.18 3.36 4.29
N LEU A 16 6.98 2.35 4.61
CA LEU A 16 7.92 2.35 5.75
C LEU A 16 9.34 2.80 5.37
N GLY A 17 9.62 3.04 4.08
CA GLY A 17 10.95 3.40 3.59
C GLY A 17 11.47 4.78 4.04
N LEU A 18 10.63 5.59 4.71
CA LEU A 18 10.99 6.93 5.21
C LEU A 18 11.26 6.97 6.73
N GLY A 19 11.31 5.80 7.39
CA GLY A 19 11.53 5.70 8.83
C GLY A 19 10.25 5.46 9.63
N PRO A 20 10.29 5.65 10.97
CA PRO A 20 9.34 5.05 11.91
C PRO A 20 7.89 5.54 11.81
N LYS A 21 7.65 6.72 11.22
CA LYS A 21 6.29 7.26 11.04
C LYS A 21 5.63 6.77 9.75
N GLY A 22 6.42 6.31 8.78
CA GLY A 22 5.97 5.95 7.43
C GLY A 22 5.20 7.06 6.72
N GLN A 23 4.67 6.76 5.53
CA GLN A 23 3.79 7.66 4.80
C GLN A 23 2.61 6.91 4.21
N HIS A 24 1.40 7.43 4.43
CA HIS A 24 0.18 6.84 3.88
C HIS A 24 0.09 7.09 2.38
N GLY A 25 -0.35 6.07 1.65
CA GLY A 25 -0.62 6.17 0.23
C GLY A 25 -1.67 5.17 -0.24
N ASP A 26 -2.08 5.35 -1.49
CA ASP A 26 -3.00 4.46 -2.20
C ASP A 26 -2.24 3.70 -3.28
N VAL A 27 -2.42 2.38 -3.34
CA VAL A 27 -1.87 1.56 -4.43
C VAL A 27 -2.67 1.85 -5.70
N LEU A 28 -2.04 2.44 -6.70
CA LEU A 28 -2.67 2.65 -8.00
C LEU A 28 -2.59 1.39 -8.87
N ARG A 29 -1.44 0.72 -8.85
CA ARG A 29 -1.19 -0.45 -9.69
C ARG A 29 -0.11 -1.33 -9.08
N LEU A 30 -0.29 -2.64 -9.18
CA LEU A 30 0.76 -3.61 -8.88
C LEU A 30 1.59 -3.88 -10.14
N MET A 31 2.91 -3.93 -9.99
CA MET A 31 3.85 -4.24 -11.07
C MET A 31 4.57 -5.54 -10.73
N GLY A 32 3.91 -6.65 -11.09
CA GLY A 32 4.37 -7.99 -10.74
C GLY A 32 4.39 -8.24 -9.23
N ARG A 33 5.39 -9.00 -8.78
CA ARG A 33 5.51 -9.43 -7.37
C ARG A 33 6.36 -8.52 -6.51
N SER A 34 7.16 -7.63 -7.11
CA SER A 34 8.19 -6.89 -6.39
C SER A 34 7.85 -5.41 -6.20
N PHE A 35 7.04 -4.82 -7.09
CA PHE A 35 6.82 -3.38 -7.12
C PHE A 35 5.34 -3.01 -7.14
N ALA A 36 5.05 -1.80 -6.68
CA ALA A 36 3.74 -1.18 -6.78
C ALA A 36 3.91 0.32 -7.08
N CYS A 37 2.99 0.86 -7.87
CA CYS A 37 2.86 2.30 -8.05
C CYS A 37 1.93 2.83 -6.97
N VAL A 38 2.44 3.70 -6.10
CA VAL A 38 1.72 4.23 -4.94
C VAL A 38 1.61 5.75 -5.07
N ARG A 39 0.41 6.28 -4.82
CA ARG A 39 0.18 7.71 -4.73
C ARG A 39 0.16 8.14 -3.27
N PHE A 40 1.05 9.04 -2.89
CA PHE A 40 1.08 9.63 -1.57
C PHE A 40 0.27 10.93 -1.51
N ALA A 41 -0.08 11.38 -0.31
CA ALA A 41 -0.85 12.61 -0.11
C ALA A 41 -0.21 13.86 -0.75
N THR A 42 1.11 13.86 -0.91
CA THR A 42 1.90 14.99 -1.44
C THR A 42 1.93 15.07 -2.97
N GLY A 43 1.26 14.17 -3.69
CA GLY A 43 1.05 14.34 -5.13
C GLY A 43 1.41 13.12 -5.98
N ARG A 44 2.48 13.23 -6.78
CA ARG A 44 2.74 12.32 -7.91
C ARG A 44 2.89 10.85 -7.48
N PRO A 45 2.43 9.90 -8.30
CA PRO A 45 2.68 8.49 -8.05
C PRO A 45 4.17 8.15 -8.10
N VAL A 46 4.60 7.28 -7.19
CA VAL A 46 5.99 6.82 -7.07
C VAL A 46 6.01 5.30 -7.16
N LEU A 47 7.04 4.76 -7.80
CA LEU A 47 7.30 3.33 -7.80
C LEU A 47 7.96 2.93 -6.48
N THR A 48 7.35 1.99 -5.75
CA THR A 48 7.85 1.50 -4.47
C THR A 48 8.00 -0.02 -4.49
N ARG A 49 8.90 -0.54 -3.66
CA ARG A 49 8.99 -2.00 -3.45
C ARG A 49 7.82 -2.43 -2.58
N ARG A 50 7.20 -3.55 -2.92
CA ARG A 50 6.11 -4.14 -2.12
C ARG A 50 6.56 -4.51 -0.71
N ALA A 51 7.83 -4.84 -0.51
CA ALA A 51 8.40 -5.14 0.80
C ALA A 51 8.40 -3.93 1.75
N ASP A 52 8.38 -2.71 1.21
CA ASP A 52 8.37 -1.47 2.00
C ASP A 52 6.93 -0.99 2.28
N LEU A 53 5.91 -1.73 1.82
CA LEU A 53 4.49 -1.38 1.98
C LEU A 53 3.84 -2.26 3.03
N HIS A 54 3.24 -1.63 4.03
CA HIS A 54 2.36 -2.28 4.98
C HIS A 54 0.90 -2.08 4.56
N PRO A 55 0.11 -3.14 4.32
CA PRO A 55 -1.30 -3.00 4.00
C PRO A 55 -2.09 -2.44 5.19
N ILE A 56 -3.01 -1.53 4.92
CA ILE A 56 -3.97 -1.02 5.91
C ILE A 56 -5.32 -1.70 5.61
N PRO A 57 -5.81 -2.60 6.48
CA PRO A 57 -7.07 -3.30 6.25
C PRO A 57 -8.22 -2.32 6.05
N ARG A 58 -9.06 -2.56 5.05
CA ARG A 58 -10.34 -1.85 4.94
C ARG A 58 -11.21 -2.23 6.13
N ARG A 59 -11.97 -1.26 6.66
CA ARG A 59 -13.04 -1.58 7.60
C ARG A 59 -13.95 -2.63 6.94
N PRO A 60 -14.31 -3.73 7.62
CA PRO A 60 -15.30 -4.66 7.12
C PRO A 60 -16.57 -3.91 6.71
N ALA A 61 -17.25 -4.37 5.66
CA ALA A 61 -18.54 -3.78 5.27
C ALA A 61 -19.48 -3.80 6.49
N ALA A 62 -20.24 -2.72 6.68
CA ALA A 62 -21.27 -2.70 7.71
C ALA A 62 -22.27 -3.82 7.40
N MET A 63 -22.36 -4.80 8.30
CA MET A 63 -23.39 -5.83 8.23
C MET A 63 -24.63 -5.22 8.87
N TRP A 64 -25.67 -4.97 8.08
CA TRP A 64 -27.01 -4.65 8.57
C TRP A 64 -27.83 -5.92 8.68
#